data_AF-A0A2G2V2V1-F1
#
_entry.id   AF-A0A2G2V2V1-F1
#
_cell.length_a   1.000
_cell.length_b   1.000
_cell.length_c   1.000
_cell.angle_alpha   90.00
_cell.angle_beta   90.00
_cell.angle_gamma   90.00
#
_symmetry.space_group_name_H-M   'P 1'
#
loop_
_entity.id
_entity.type
_entity.pdbx_description
1 polymer ?
#
loop_
_entity_poly.entity_id
_entity_poly.type
_entity_poly.pdbx_seq_one_letter_code
_entity_poly.pdbx_strand_id
1 'polypeptide(L)'
;MEQELHRYLWTRVLDVAYEAEHAINSILARDHGLLQFIFLLHDTIEKIKIVKKEVQEKISKKTSIISANSPNKPVINKLSIAGEIVVGFEEETEWIIRKLTSGPSEVDVVSIVGMPGLGKTTLAYRVYNDKSVVGNFDVLAWCTVDQEHNEKKLLQKIFNQVIGLKTSFNEDGIDNDVADKLRKRLFGKRYLIVLDDLWDTATLDELTRPFPTEFQKGSRVILTSRKKEVALHGKCHSAPLDLRLLRPKESWELLEKRVFGEEPCPDELKHVGEKIAQKCDGLPLVLDLIGGVISRKEKKEALWLEVVNNLSSFIFKDEEEVMKFVQLSYDHLSDHLKPRFLYLASYFKDEDIKISKLKYLWSDEGLVEPTDLKSVEEVTEGLCG
;
A
#
# COMPACT_ATOMS: atom_id res chain seq x y z
N MET A 1 -7.67 27.65 29.26
CA MET A 1 -6.79 28.12 28.17
C MET A 1 -6.47 27.01 27.17
N GLU A 2 -5.88 25.87 27.58
CA GLU A 2 -5.55 24.76 26.65
C GLU A 2 -6.77 24.10 25.99
N GLN A 3 -7.82 23.77 26.75
CA GLN A 3 -9.06 23.17 26.21
C GLN A 3 -9.80 24.10 25.24
N GLU A 4 -9.75 25.41 25.49
CA GLU A 4 -10.40 26.44 24.67
C GLU A 4 -9.65 26.64 23.35
N LEU A 5 -8.32 26.48 23.38
CA LEU A 5 -7.44 26.55 22.22
C LEU A 5 -7.53 25.29 21.33
N HIS A 6 -7.73 24.11 21.94
CA HIS A 6 -8.01 22.86 21.22
C HIS A 6 -9.38 22.91 20.53
N ARG A 7 -10.40 23.42 21.21
CA ARG A 7 -11.72 23.67 20.63
C ARG A 7 -11.65 24.65 19.46
N TYR A 8 -10.84 25.71 19.57
CA TYR A 8 -10.64 26.67 18.48
C TYR A 8 -9.97 26.05 17.24
N LEU A 9 -8.96 25.20 17.43
CA LEU A 9 -8.32 24.46 16.34
C LEU A 9 -9.27 23.46 15.69
N TRP A 10 -10.05 22.74 16.51
CA TRP A 10 -11.08 21.82 16.03
C TRP A 10 -12.13 22.54 15.18
N THR A 11 -12.63 23.69 15.64
CA THR A 11 -13.57 24.50 14.85
C THR A 11 -12.96 24.93 13.53
N ARG A 12 -11.68 25.34 13.48
CA ARG A 12 -11.00 25.70 12.22
C ARG A 12 -10.79 24.52 11.28
N VAL A 13 -10.44 23.34 11.79
CA VAL A 13 -10.31 22.11 10.97
C VAL A 13 -11.66 21.74 10.36
N LEU A 14 -12.72 21.77 11.18
CA LEU A 14 -14.07 21.43 10.75
C LEU A 14 -14.58 22.44 9.70
N ASP A 15 -14.33 23.73 9.90
CA ASP A 15 -14.71 24.80 8.98
C ASP A 15 -14.03 24.64 7.62
N VAL A 16 -12.73 24.35 7.61
CA VAL A 16 -11.97 24.09 6.37
C VAL A 16 -12.41 22.77 5.70
N ALA A 17 -12.80 21.75 6.47
CA ALA A 17 -13.34 20.50 5.92
C ALA A 17 -14.71 20.72 5.26
N TYR A 18 -15.59 21.49 5.89
CA TYR A 18 -16.88 21.87 5.30
C TYR A 18 -16.72 22.79 4.08
N GLU A 19 -15.74 23.71 4.09
CA GLU A 19 -15.40 24.51 2.91
C GLU A 19 -14.89 23.62 1.75
N ALA A 20 -14.07 22.61 2.05
CA ALA A 20 -13.59 21.65 1.07
C ALA A 20 -14.70 20.77 0.50
N GLU A 21 -15.57 20.25 1.37
CA GLU A 21 -16.74 19.48 0.99
C GLU A 21 -17.69 20.33 0.14
N HIS A 22 -17.95 21.59 0.54
CA HIS A 22 -18.76 22.52 -0.22
C HIS A 22 -18.15 22.86 -1.57
N ALA A 23 -16.83 23.06 -1.66
CA ALA A 23 -16.13 23.28 -2.91
C ALA A 23 -16.25 22.06 -3.83
N ILE A 24 -16.03 20.85 -3.31
CA ILE A 24 -16.15 19.59 -4.06
C ILE A 24 -17.59 19.38 -4.55
N ASN A 25 -18.58 19.56 -3.68
CA ASN A 25 -20.00 19.41 -4.04
C ASN A 25 -20.46 20.47 -5.04
N SER A 26 -19.95 21.70 -4.95
CA SER A 26 -20.21 22.76 -5.94
C SER A 26 -19.57 22.46 -7.30
N ILE A 27 -18.40 21.81 -7.33
CA ILE A 27 -17.75 21.33 -8.56
C ILE A 27 -18.57 20.22 -9.21
N LEU A 28 -19.16 19.32 -8.41
CA LEU A 28 -19.98 18.21 -8.89
C LEU A 28 -21.35 18.65 -9.41
N ALA A 29 -21.92 19.73 -8.87
CA ALA A 29 -23.25 20.22 -9.23
C ALA A 29 -23.33 21.03 -10.54
N ARG A 30 -22.18 21.46 -11.10
CA ARG A 30 -22.01 22.27 -12.35
C ARG A 30 -23.18 23.18 -12.73
N ASP A 31 -23.20 24.37 -12.15
CA ASP A 31 -23.36 25.60 -12.93
C ASP A 31 -22.51 26.71 -12.29
N HIS A 32 -21.80 27.49 -13.12
CA HIS A 32 -20.84 28.58 -12.80
C HIS A 32 -19.31 28.28 -12.84
N GLY A 33 -18.69 28.75 -13.94
CA GLY A 33 -17.39 29.45 -13.97
C GLY A 33 -16.10 28.71 -13.59
N LEU A 34 -15.26 28.39 -14.59
CA LEU A 34 -13.86 27.96 -14.44
C LEU A 34 -12.99 28.87 -13.53
N LEU A 35 -13.40 30.12 -13.30
CA LEU A 35 -12.72 31.03 -12.37
C LEU A 35 -12.99 30.65 -10.90
N GLN A 36 -14.20 30.22 -10.57
CA GLN A 36 -14.58 29.75 -9.24
C GLN A 36 -13.85 28.44 -8.89
N PHE A 37 -13.60 27.60 -9.91
CA PHE A 37 -12.80 26.38 -9.85
C PHE A 37 -11.33 26.61 -9.49
N ILE A 38 -10.69 27.67 -9.99
CA ILE A 38 -9.28 27.98 -9.70
C ILE A 38 -9.13 28.62 -8.32
N PHE A 39 -10.04 29.53 -7.94
CA PHE A 39 -9.88 30.29 -6.70
C PHE A 39 -10.34 29.53 -5.45
N LEU A 40 -11.48 28.82 -5.45
CA LEU A 40 -11.93 28.09 -4.26
C LEU A 40 -10.99 26.93 -3.92
N LEU A 41 -10.63 26.12 -4.90
CA LEU A 41 -9.80 24.93 -4.67
C LEU A 41 -8.39 25.33 -4.21
N HIS A 42 -7.83 26.39 -4.79
CA HIS A 42 -6.55 26.94 -4.35
C HIS A 42 -6.62 27.53 -2.94
N ASP A 43 -7.66 28.30 -2.62
CA ASP A 43 -7.84 28.90 -1.28
C ASP A 43 -8.06 27.83 -0.20
N THR A 44 -8.89 26.82 -0.47
CA THR A 44 -9.09 25.68 0.42
C THR A 44 -7.80 24.88 0.60
N ILE A 45 -7.02 24.63 -0.46
CA ILE A 45 -5.73 23.93 -0.37
C ILE A 45 -4.73 24.73 0.49
N GLU A 46 -4.64 26.05 0.32
CA GLU A 46 -3.76 26.89 1.14
C GLU A 46 -4.20 26.94 2.60
N LYS A 47 -5.51 27.01 2.88
CA LYS A 47 -6.06 26.90 4.25
C LYS A 47 -5.74 25.56 4.89
N ILE A 48 -5.88 24.45 4.16
CA ILE A 48 -5.50 23.11 4.62
C ILE A 48 -4.01 23.06 4.96
N LYS A 49 -3.12 23.62 4.11
CA LYS A 49 -1.67 23.65 4.38
C LYS A 49 -1.34 24.45 5.64
N ILE A 50 -1.99 25.59 5.87
CA ILE A 50 -1.78 26.42 7.06
C ILE A 50 -2.21 25.67 8.32
N VAL A 51 -3.40 25.08 8.31
CA VAL A 51 -3.92 24.29 9.44
C VAL A 51 -3.03 23.07 9.70
N LYS A 52 -2.58 22.37 8.65
CA LYS A 52 -1.64 21.25 8.75
C LYS A 52 -0.33 21.66 9.44
N LYS A 53 0.24 22.80 9.06
CA LYS A 53 1.49 23.32 9.65
C LYS A 53 1.31 23.65 11.14
N GLU A 54 0.21 24.30 11.51
CA GLU A 54 -0.11 24.63 12.91
C GLU A 54 -0.34 23.38 13.78
N VAL A 55 -0.98 22.34 13.22
CA VAL A 55 -1.19 21.05 13.90
C VAL A 55 0.14 20.32 14.09
N GLN A 56 0.98 20.28 13.06
CA GLN A 56 2.26 19.59 13.08
C GLN A 56 3.26 20.22 14.07
N GLU A 57 3.32 21.56 14.16
CA GLU A 57 4.13 22.27 15.16
C GLU A 57 3.69 21.98 16.60
N LYS A 58 2.39 21.77 16.83
CA LYS A 58 1.87 21.45 18.18
C LYS A 58 2.07 19.99 18.57
N ILE A 59 1.97 19.06 17.63
CA ILE A 59 2.28 17.63 17.84
C ILE A 59 3.77 17.46 18.20
N SER A 60 4.65 18.20 17.52
CA SER A 60 6.10 18.20 17.80
C SER A 60 6.42 18.66 19.23
N LYS A 61 5.75 19.72 19.72
CA LYS A 61 5.94 20.23 21.10
C LYS A 61 5.47 19.27 22.19
N LYS A 62 4.47 18.41 21.92
CA LYS A 62 3.93 17.46 22.91
C LYS A 62 4.79 16.19 23.04
N THR A 63 5.58 15.87 22.02
CA THR A 63 6.36 14.61 21.95
C THR A 63 7.66 14.67 22.75
N SER A 64 8.16 15.86 23.07
CA SER A 64 9.46 16.06 23.77
C SER A 64 9.47 15.69 25.26
N ILE A 65 8.35 15.25 25.86
CA ILE A 65 8.21 15.16 27.33
C ILE A 65 8.25 13.71 27.87
N ILE A 66 8.18 12.66 27.04
CA ILE A 66 8.14 11.28 27.56
C ILE A 66 9.09 10.35 26.79
N SER A 67 10.30 10.17 27.32
CA SER A 67 11.18 9.05 26.98
C SER A 67 11.85 8.51 28.24
N ALA A 68 11.51 7.27 28.62
CA ALA A 68 12.29 6.46 29.55
C ALA A 68 12.27 5.00 29.08
N ASN A 69 13.46 4.40 29.08
CA ASN A 69 13.87 3.21 28.35
C ASN A 69 13.38 1.87 28.97
N SER A 70 13.28 0.82 28.13
CA SER A 70 13.34 -0.58 28.57
C SER A 70 13.99 -1.47 27.48
N PRO A 71 14.72 -2.56 27.83
CA PRO A 71 15.67 -3.22 26.94
C PRO A 71 15.04 -4.29 26.04
N ASN A 72 15.57 -4.36 24.81
CA ASN A 72 15.13 -5.21 23.71
C ASN A 72 15.51 -6.70 23.88
N LYS A 73 14.58 -7.59 23.53
CA LYS A 73 14.85 -8.95 23.05
C LYS A 73 14.60 -9.03 21.54
N PRO A 74 15.29 -9.89 20.79
CA PRO A 74 15.22 -9.92 19.34
C PRO A 74 13.94 -10.64 18.91
N VAL A 75 12.88 -9.88 18.64
CA VAL A 75 11.74 -10.38 17.87
C VAL A 75 12.04 -10.11 16.40
N ILE A 76 12.08 -11.19 15.61
CA ILE A 76 12.05 -11.09 14.16
C ILE A 76 10.64 -10.63 13.82
N ASN A 77 10.44 -9.31 13.71
CA ASN A 77 9.25 -8.76 13.07
C ASN A 77 9.36 -9.12 11.59
N LYS A 78 8.81 -10.29 11.25
CA LYS A 78 8.10 -10.47 9.99
C LYS A 78 7.26 -9.20 9.82
N LEU A 79 7.39 -8.47 8.71
CA LEU A 79 6.31 -7.55 8.32
C LEU A 79 5.04 -8.39 8.45
N SER A 80 4.20 -8.07 9.41
CA SER A 80 3.00 -8.85 9.70
C SER A 80 1.97 -8.50 8.65
N ILE A 81 2.25 -8.94 7.41
CA ILE A 81 1.22 -9.29 6.45
C ILE A 81 0.64 -10.61 6.96
N ALA A 82 -0.11 -10.51 8.05
CA ALA A 82 -0.82 -11.63 8.61
C ALA A 82 -1.99 -11.93 7.66
N GLY A 83 -1.90 -13.05 6.94
CA GLY A 83 -3.07 -13.66 6.30
C GLY A 83 -3.36 -13.32 4.84
N GLU A 84 -2.44 -12.75 4.04
CA GLU A 84 -2.73 -12.55 2.62
C GLU A 84 -3.04 -13.89 1.92
N ILE A 85 -4.30 -14.02 1.50
CA ILE A 85 -4.75 -15.06 0.60
C ILE A 85 -4.15 -14.76 -0.77
N VAL A 86 -3.02 -15.40 -1.06
CA VAL A 86 -2.39 -15.30 -2.39
C VAL A 86 -2.87 -16.46 -3.25
N VAL A 87 -3.53 -16.15 -4.36
CA VAL A 87 -4.07 -17.12 -5.31
C VAL A 87 -3.61 -16.77 -6.71
N GLY A 88 -3.31 -17.80 -7.51
CA GLY A 88 -2.92 -17.65 -8.90
C GLY A 88 -1.46 -17.23 -9.07
N PHE A 89 -1.11 -16.93 -10.32
CA PHE A 89 0.23 -16.52 -10.74
C PHE A 89 1.33 -17.55 -10.48
N GLU A 90 1.01 -18.85 -10.43
CA GLU A 90 1.99 -19.92 -10.19
C GLU A 90 3.07 -19.93 -11.28
N GLU A 91 2.67 -19.82 -12.55
CA GLU A 91 3.58 -19.81 -13.71
C GLU A 91 4.51 -18.58 -13.66
N GLU A 92 3.96 -17.41 -13.36
CA GLU A 92 4.71 -16.17 -13.20
C GLU A 92 5.66 -16.23 -12.00
N THR A 93 5.21 -16.78 -10.88
CA THR A 93 6.02 -16.98 -9.67
C THR A 93 7.22 -17.88 -9.99
N GLU A 94 7.00 -19.03 -10.62
CA GLU A 94 8.06 -19.95 -11.01
C GLU A 94 9.03 -19.31 -12.01
N TRP A 95 8.51 -18.54 -12.97
CA TRP A 95 9.33 -17.82 -13.93
C TRP A 95 10.25 -16.81 -13.24
N ILE A 96 9.72 -15.99 -12.31
CA ILE A 96 10.54 -15.02 -11.56
C ILE A 96 11.57 -15.76 -10.71
N ILE A 97 11.18 -16.79 -9.95
CA ILE A 97 12.11 -17.58 -9.14
C ILE A 97 13.25 -18.13 -10.00
N ARG A 98 12.95 -18.65 -11.19
CA ARG A 98 13.97 -19.14 -12.12
C ARG A 98 14.91 -18.03 -12.58
N LYS A 99 14.41 -16.82 -12.85
CA LYS A 99 15.25 -15.65 -13.20
C LYS A 99 16.12 -15.17 -12.04
N LEU A 100 15.66 -15.33 -10.80
CA LEU A 100 16.43 -14.95 -9.62
C LEU A 100 17.50 -15.97 -9.26
N THR A 101 17.17 -17.25 -9.33
CA THR A 101 18.04 -18.35 -8.91
C THR A 101 19.01 -18.80 -10.00
N SER A 102 18.59 -18.68 -11.26
CA SER A 102 19.36 -19.05 -12.45
C SER A 102 19.70 -17.81 -13.29
N GLY A 103 20.64 -17.95 -14.22
CA GLY A 103 20.99 -16.89 -15.18
C GLY A 103 22.42 -16.40 -15.04
N PRO A 104 22.77 -15.29 -15.71
CA PRO A 104 24.14 -14.81 -15.77
C PRO A 104 24.64 -14.37 -14.39
N SER A 105 25.96 -14.36 -14.25
CA SER A 105 26.67 -13.79 -13.11
C SER A 105 26.42 -12.29 -12.99
N GLU A 106 26.14 -11.63 -14.10
CA GLU A 106 25.79 -10.22 -14.18
C GLU A 106 24.57 -9.87 -13.34
N VAL A 107 24.53 -8.62 -12.89
CA VAL A 107 23.34 -8.05 -12.26
C VAL A 107 22.23 -8.00 -13.30
N ASP A 108 21.06 -8.52 -12.95
CA ASP A 108 19.87 -8.45 -13.79
C ASP A 108 18.71 -7.80 -13.04
N VAL A 109 17.84 -7.14 -13.80
CA VAL A 109 16.64 -6.48 -13.30
C VAL A 109 15.43 -7.26 -13.80
N VAL A 110 14.64 -7.78 -12.87
CA VAL A 110 13.40 -8.50 -13.14
C VAL A 110 12.23 -7.58 -12.84
N SER A 111 11.66 -7.01 -13.90
CA SER A 111 10.60 -6.00 -13.80
C SER A 111 9.21 -6.64 -13.90
N ILE A 112 8.30 -6.26 -13.01
CA ILE A 112 6.87 -6.62 -13.00
C ILE A 112 6.05 -5.35 -13.27
N VAL A 113 5.29 -5.37 -14.35
CA VAL A 113 4.54 -4.20 -14.85
C VAL A 113 3.07 -4.51 -14.95
N GLY A 114 2.21 -3.53 -14.69
CA GLY A 114 0.78 -3.67 -14.83
C GLY A 114 0.00 -2.58 -14.09
N MET A 115 -1.29 -2.51 -14.36
CA MET A 115 -2.22 -1.56 -13.73
C MET A 115 -2.23 -1.65 -12.19
N PRO A 116 -2.74 -0.63 -11.49
CA PRO A 116 -2.95 -0.69 -10.03
C PRO A 116 -3.88 -1.85 -9.64
N GLY A 117 -3.70 -2.40 -8.44
CA GLY A 117 -4.55 -3.46 -7.91
C GLY A 117 -4.35 -4.84 -8.54
N LEU A 118 -3.41 -4.99 -9.49
CA LEU A 118 -3.14 -6.25 -10.19
C LEU A 118 -2.32 -7.27 -9.37
N GLY A 119 -1.83 -6.88 -8.18
CA GLY A 119 -1.04 -7.77 -7.31
C GLY A 119 0.47 -7.81 -7.61
N LYS A 120 1.03 -6.78 -8.27
CA LYS A 120 2.49 -6.70 -8.55
C LYS A 120 3.34 -6.82 -7.29
N THR A 121 3.02 -6.01 -6.28
CA THR A 121 3.67 -5.99 -4.96
C THR A 121 3.50 -7.33 -4.26
N THR A 122 2.29 -7.89 -4.27
CA THR A 122 1.99 -9.22 -3.71
C THR A 122 2.80 -10.33 -4.38
N LEU A 123 2.92 -10.33 -5.71
CA LEU A 123 3.73 -11.30 -6.45
C LEU A 123 5.23 -11.15 -6.15
N ALA A 124 5.75 -9.92 -6.13
CA ALA A 124 7.12 -9.65 -5.73
C ALA A 124 7.39 -10.12 -4.29
N TYR A 125 6.44 -9.90 -3.38
CA TYR A 125 6.54 -10.31 -1.98
C TYR A 125 6.53 -11.84 -1.83
N ARG A 126 5.65 -12.54 -2.56
CA ARG A 126 5.60 -14.01 -2.60
C ARG A 126 6.96 -14.58 -3.01
N VAL A 127 7.55 -14.05 -4.07
CA VAL A 127 8.86 -14.51 -4.57
C VAL A 127 9.99 -14.13 -3.61
N TYR A 128 10.00 -12.91 -3.09
CA TYR A 128 11.03 -12.42 -2.17
C TYR A 128 11.14 -13.29 -0.90
N ASN A 129 10.01 -13.80 -0.41
CA ASN A 129 9.95 -14.67 0.76
C ASN A 129 10.03 -16.17 0.44
N ASP A 130 10.16 -16.55 -0.83
CA ASP A 130 10.27 -17.95 -1.21
C ASP A 130 11.56 -18.57 -0.66
N LYS A 131 11.48 -19.79 -0.12
CA LYS A 131 12.63 -20.47 0.51
C LYS A 131 13.79 -20.67 -0.45
N SER A 132 13.51 -20.94 -1.73
CA SER A 132 14.54 -21.12 -2.76
C SER A 132 15.23 -19.81 -3.11
N VAL A 133 14.54 -18.68 -2.95
CA VAL A 133 15.09 -17.33 -3.16
C VAL A 133 15.90 -16.91 -1.94
N VAL A 134 15.32 -16.96 -0.73
CA VAL A 134 15.99 -16.51 0.51
C VAL A 134 17.31 -17.24 0.75
N GLY A 135 17.39 -18.55 0.48
CA GLY A 135 18.62 -19.32 0.66
C GLY A 135 19.72 -19.05 -0.38
N ASN A 136 19.43 -18.27 -1.43
CA ASN A 136 20.30 -18.08 -2.59
C ASN A 136 21.00 -16.71 -2.60
N PHE A 137 20.68 -15.80 -1.68
CA PHE A 137 21.27 -14.46 -1.60
C PHE A 137 21.89 -14.19 -0.22
N ASP A 138 23.03 -13.51 -0.18
CA ASP A 138 23.72 -13.10 1.06
C ASP A 138 23.04 -11.90 1.73
N VAL A 139 22.34 -11.08 0.93
CA VAL A 139 21.71 -9.83 1.35
C VAL A 139 20.36 -9.72 0.65
N LEU A 140 19.32 -9.41 1.43
CA LEU A 140 18.00 -9.10 0.92
C LEU A 140 17.57 -7.73 1.47
N ALA A 141 16.97 -6.91 0.61
CA ALA A 141 16.35 -5.65 1.02
C ALA A 141 15.10 -5.38 0.17
N TRP A 142 14.14 -4.67 0.77
CA TRP A 142 12.89 -4.26 0.15
C TRP A 142 12.66 -2.76 0.37
N CYS A 143 12.48 -2.00 -0.70
CA CYS A 143 12.21 -0.57 -0.62
C CYS A 143 10.97 -0.23 -1.43
N THR A 144 9.92 0.23 -0.77
CA THR A 144 8.77 0.86 -1.43
C THR A 144 9.08 2.33 -1.65
N VAL A 145 8.97 2.77 -2.90
CA VAL A 145 9.30 4.13 -3.34
C VAL A 145 8.08 5.02 -3.11
N ASP A 146 8.17 5.85 -2.09
CA ASP A 146 7.15 6.87 -1.79
C ASP A 146 7.24 8.05 -2.76
N GLN A 147 6.11 8.75 -2.95
CA GLN A 147 6.02 9.91 -3.86
C GLN A 147 6.74 11.17 -3.33
N GLU A 148 7.35 11.12 -2.15
CA GLU A 148 8.07 12.28 -1.59
C GLU A 148 9.47 12.47 -2.21
N HIS A 149 9.87 11.64 -3.19
CA HIS A 149 11.10 11.78 -4.00
C HIS A 149 12.30 12.24 -3.18
N ASN A 150 12.57 11.56 -2.07
CA ASN A 150 13.79 11.77 -1.30
C ASN A 150 14.68 10.55 -1.44
N GLU A 151 15.49 10.54 -2.48
CA GLU A 151 16.31 9.41 -2.88
C GLU A 151 17.33 9.06 -1.81
N LYS A 152 17.84 10.06 -1.06
CA LYS A 152 18.71 9.82 0.09
C LYS A 152 17.99 9.05 1.20
N LYS A 153 16.73 9.39 1.52
CA LYS A 153 15.92 8.63 2.48
C LYS A 153 15.73 7.19 2.00
N LEU A 154 15.39 7.00 0.72
CA LEU A 154 15.21 5.66 0.13
C LEU A 154 16.49 4.82 0.15
N LEU A 155 17.63 5.40 -0.22
CA LEU A 155 18.94 4.75 -0.11
C LEU A 155 19.27 4.37 1.34
N GLN A 156 18.95 5.23 2.30
CA GLN A 156 19.10 4.94 3.72
C GLN A 156 18.16 3.81 4.18
N LYS A 157 16.93 3.72 3.63
CA LYS A 157 16.00 2.60 3.89
C LYS A 157 16.60 1.28 3.44
N ILE A 158 17.13 1.24 2.21
CA ILE A 158 17.83 0.06 1.67
C ILE A 158 19.05 -0.27 2.55
N PHE A 159 19.90 0.73 2.85
CA PHE A 159 21.10 0.54 3.64
C PHE A 159 20.81 -0.07 5.01
N ASN A 160 19.81 0.46 5.73
CA ASN A 160 19.43 -0.03 7.05
C ASN A 160 19.03 -1.51 7.03
N GLN A 161 18.29 -1.93 5.99
CA GLN A 161 17.93 -3.34 5.81
C GLN A 161 19.15 -4.22 5.48
N VAL A 162 20.04 -3.74 4.61
CA VAL A 162 21.29 -4.44 4.25
C VAL A 162 22.20 -4.69 5.46
N ILE A 163 22.21 -3.79 6.45
CA ILE A 163 23.00 -3.95 7.69
C ILE A 163 22.19 -4.60 8.84
N GLY A 164 20.92 -4.94 8.62
CA GLY A 164 20.06 -5.61 9.60
C GLY A 164 19.56 -4.71 10.74
N LEU A 165 19.56 -3.39 10.59
CA LEU A 165 18.95 -2.48 11.56
C LEU A 165 17.43 -2.46 11.41
N LYS A 166 16.73 -2.70 12.52
CA LYS A 166 15.28 -2.98 12.57
C LYS A 166 14.42 -1.86 13.19
N THR A 167 14.92 -0.63 13.31
CA THR A 167 14.22 0.44 14.06
C THR A 167 14.07 1.75 13.30
N SER A 168 12.95 2.42 13.62
CA SER A 168 12.40 3.66 13.06
C SER A 168 13.45 4.67 12.61
N PHE A 169 13.31 5.09 11.35
CA PHE A 169 13.98 6.26 10.81
C PHE A 169 13.82 7.45 11.74
N ASN A 170 14.95 8.02 12.19
CA ASN A 170 15.00 9.42 12.57
C ASN A 170 15.47 10.17 11.32
N GLU A 171 14.68 11.14 10.85
CA GLU A 171 15.03 11.96 9.68
C GLU A 171 16.35 12.73 9.87
N ASP A 172 16.76 12.93 11.12
CA ASP A 172 18.01 13.61 11.51
C ASP A 172 19.29 12.75 11.28
N GLY A 173 19.15 11.51 10.84
CA GLY A 173 20.25 10.54 10.69
C GLY A 173 20.64 10.19 9.26
N ILE A 174 20.18 10.94 8.25
CA ILE A 174 20.51 10.67 6.83
C ILE A 174 22.01 10.88 6.63
N ASP A 175 22.71 9.80 6.28
CA ASP A 175 24.14 9.86 6.04
C ASP A 175 24.43 10.45 4.66
N ASN A 176 25.23 11.52 4.61
CA ASN A 176 25.65 12.10 3.32
C ASN A 176 26.45 11.11 2.46
N ASP A 177 27.06 10.08 3.07
CA ASP A 177 27.85 9.04 2.43
C ASP A 177 27.08 7.71 2.27
N VAL A 178 25.74 7.72 2.38
CA VAL A 178 24.92 6.50 2.37
C VAL A 178 25.13 5.63 1.13
N ALA A 179 25.32 6.25 -0.03
CA ALA A 179 25.58 5.56 -1.29
C ALA A 179 26.89 4.76 -1.24
N ASP A 180 27.99 5.37 -0.80
CA ASP A 180 29.28 4.69 -0.72
C ASP A 180 29.28 3.60 0.36
N LYS A 181 28.59 3.84 1.48
CA LYS A 181 28.42 2.83 2.53
C LYS A 181 27.61 1.64 2.02
N LEU A 182 26.53 1.88 1.28
CA LEU A 182 25.73 0.84 0.65
C LEU A 182 26.57 0.03 -0.34
N ARG A 183 27.29 0.71 -1.24
CA ARG A 183 28.20 0.06 -2.20
C ARG A 183 29.22 -0.85 -1.49
N LYS A 184 29.91 -0.34 -0.47
CA LYS A 184 30.89 -1.10 0.33
C LYS A 184 30.27 -2.34 1.00
N ARG A 185 29.01 -2.27 1.42
CA ARG A 185 28.30 -3.39 2.06
C ARG A 185 27.83 -4.46 1.07
N LEU A 186 27.46 -4.05 -0.13
CA LEU A 186 27.04 -4.94 -1.22
C LEU A 186 28.23 -5.56 -1.97
N PHE A 187 29.38 -4.91 -1.94
CA PHE A 187 30.57 -5.33 -2.67
C PHE A 187 30.99 -6.77 -2.32
N GLY A 188 31.14 -7.59 -3.36
CA GLY A 188 31.52 -8.99 -3.22
C GLY A 188 30.43 -9.91 -2.63
N LYS A 189 29.18 -9.43 -2.47
CA LYS A 189 28.04 -10.22 -2.01
C LYS A 189 27.03 -10.44 -3.13
N ARG A 190 26.28 -11.54 -3.05
CA ARG A 190 25.12 -11.78 -3.89
C ARG A 190 23.88 -11.17 -3.24
N TYR A 191 23.38 -10.07 -3.78
CA TYR A 191 22.24 -9.35 -3.20
C TYR A 191 20.96 -9.50 -4.03
N LEU A 192 19.83 -9.46 -3.35
CA LEU A 192 18.50 -9.27 -3.93
C LEU A 192 17.90 -7.99 -3.35
N ILE A 193 17.62 -7.00 -4.20
CA ILE A 193 16.98 -5.75 -3.76
C ILE A 193 15.67 -5.58 -4.51
N VAL A 194 14.57 -5.38 -3.78
CA VAL A 194 13.26 -5.07 -4.36
C VAL A 194 13.05 -3.56 -4.31
N LEU A 195 12.75 -2.97 -5.47
CA LEU A 195 12.32 -1.59 -5.63
C LEU A 195 10.85 -1.60 -6.06
N ASP A 196 9.96 -1.32 -5.11
CA ASP A 196 8.51 -1.46 -5.25
C ASP A 196 7.83 -0.10 -5.52
N ASP A 197 6.85 -0.10 -6.42
CA ASP A 197 6.05 1.05 -6.89
C ASP A 197 6.87 2.21 -7.45
N LEU A 198 7.81 1.94 -8.38
CA LEU A 198 8.62 2.98 -9.03
C LEU A 198 7.84 3.79 -10.08
N TRP A 199 8.00 5.12 -10.05
CA TRP A 199 7.21 6.07 -10.86
C TRP A 199 7.96 6.72 -12.02
N ASP A 200 9.29 6.73 -11.99
CA ASP A 200 10.11 7.40 -13.00
C ASP A 200 11.51 6.76 -13.12
N THR A 201 12.20 7.08 -14.22
CA THR A 201 13.51 6.50 -14.54
C THR A 201 14.65 7.15 -13.76
N ALA A 202 14.53 8.42 -13.35
CA ALA A 202 15.58 9.12 -12.63
C ALA A 202 15.75 8.51 -11.23
N THR A 203 14.66 8.27 -10.51
CA THR A 203 14.68 7.59 -9.21
C THR A 203 15.30 6.20 -9.33
N LEU A 204 14.99 5.44 -10.39
CA LEU A 204 15.61 4.13 -10.64
C LEU A 204 17.13 4.24 -10.81
N ASP A 205 17.60 5.18 -11.62
CA ASP A 205 19.04 5.41 -11.84
C ASP A 205 19.75 5.82 -10.55
N GLU A 206 19.13 6.66 -9.71
CA GLU A 206 19.70 7.09 -8.45
C GLU A 206 19.77 5.98 -7.41
N LEU A 207 18.73 5.16 -7.29
CA LEU A 207 18.69 4.05 -6.33
C LEU A 207 19.64 2.92 -6.72
N THR A 208 19.85 2.70 -8.02
CA THR A 208 20.71 1.61 -8.51
C THR A 208 22.17 2.02 -8.67
N ARG A 209 22.48 3.33 -8.76
CA ARG A 209 23.85 3.87 -8.84
C ARG A 209 24.85 3.28 -7.82
N PRO A 210 24.47 3.03 -6.55
CA PRO A 210 25.40 2.48 -5.55
C PRO A 210 25.59 0.97 -5.66
N PHE A 211 24.83 0.28 -6.52
CA PHE A 211 24.88 -1.17 -6.61
C PHE A 211 26.12 -1.62 -7.40
N PRO A 212 27.01 -2.43 -6.80
CA PRO A 212 28.25 -2.82 -7.44
C PRO A 212 27.95 -3.80 -8.59
N THR A 213 28.43 -3.45 -9.78
CA THR A 213 28.45 -4.35 -10.95
C THR A 213 29.78 -5.10 -11.06
N GLU A 214 30.80 -4.64 -10.33
CA GLU A 214 32.06 -5.33 -10.17
C GLU A 214 31.87 -6.57 -9.29
N PHE A 215 32.42 -7.71 -9.69
CA PHE A 215 32.24 -9.01 -9.01
C PHE A 215 30.82 -9.57 -9.13
N GLN A 216 30.46 -9.83 -10.39
CA GLN A 216 29.27 -10.54 -10.85
C GLN A 216 29.05 -11.87 -10.11
N LYS A 217 28.20 -11.86 -9.07
CA LYS A 217 27.83 -13.06 -8.28
C LYS A 217 26.37 -13.49 -8.50
N GLY A 218 25.74 -13.04 -9.57
CA GLY A 218 24.33 -13.33 -9.85
C GLY A 218 23.38 -12.54 -8.93
N SER A 219 23.75 -11.30 -8.61
CA SER A 219 22.88 -10.37 -7.88
C SER A 219 21.68 -9.97 -8.75
N ARG A 220 20.57 -9.60 -8.10
CA ARG A 220 19.29 -9.34 -8.77
C ARG A 220 18.60 -8.13 -8.18
N VAL A 221 17.88 -7.42 -9.02
CA VAL A 221 16.94 -6.38 -8.60
C VAL A 221 15.54 -6.78 -9.07
N ILE A 222 14.55 -6.76 -8.19
CA ILE A 222 13.14 -6.83 -8.59
C ILE A 222 12.61 -5.42 -8.65
N LEU A 223 11.93 -5.09 -9.74
CA LEU A 223 11.31 -3.79 -9.97
C LEU A 223 9.82 -3.98 -10.13
N THR A 224 8.98 -3.27 -9.37
CA THR A 224 7.54 -3.18 -9.69
C THR A 224 7.20 -1.76 -10.14
N SER A 225 6.38 -1.64 -11.19
CA SER A 225 5.94 -0.33 -11.68
C SER A 225 4.60 -0.42 -12.40
N ARG A 226 3.87 0.70 -12.43
CA ARG A 226 2.70 0.88 -13.31
C ARG A 226 3.11 1.28 -14.73
N LYS A 227 4.34 1.76 -14.88
CA LYS A 227 4.85 2.43 -16.07
C LYS A 227 5.82 1.52 -16.81
N LYS A 228 5.44 1.13 -18.02
CA LYS A 228 6.23 0.23 -18.85
C LYS A 228 7.57 0.85 -19.25
N GLU A 229 7.61 2.16 -19.42
CA GLU A 229 8.82 2.93 -19.69
C GLU A 229 9.88 2.77 -18.59
N VAL A 230 9.49 2.74 -17.32
CA VAL A 230 10.43 2.55 -16.19
C VAL A 230 11.05 1.15 -16.23
N ALA A 231 10.22 0.14 -16.49
CA ALA A 231 10.67 -1.25 -16.60
C ALA A 231 11.56 -1.50 -17.83
N LEU A 232 11.30 -0.82 -18.94
CA LEU A 232 12.13 -0.89 -20.14
C LEU A 232 13.47 -0.17 -19.96
N HIS A 233 13.48 0.96 -19.24
CA HIS A 233 14.72 1.68 -18.89
C HIS A 233 15.64 0.84 -18.00
N GLY A 234 15.07 0.18 -16.99
CA GLY A 234 15.82 -0.72 -16.12
C GLY A 234 16.21 -2.06 -16.74
N LYS A 235 15.78 -2.36 -17.98
CA LYS A 235 15.99 -3.66 -18.60
C LYS A 235 17.48 -3.93 -18.79
N CYS A 236 17.94 -5.05 -18.25
CA CYS A 236 19.29 -5.57 -18.50
C CYS A 236 19.22 -6.83 -19.37
N HIS A 237 18.97 -8.01 -18.79
CA HIS A 237 18.86 -9.28 -19.52
C HIS A 237 17.42 -9.77 -19.60
N SER A 238 16.65 -9.61 -18.53
CA SER A 238 15.26 -10.06 -18.48
C SER A 238 14.30 -9.04 -19.05
N ALA A 239 13.41 -9.49 -19.96
CA ALA A 239 12.31 -8.66 -20.43
C ALA A 239 11.32 -8.39 -19.28
N PRO A 240 10.69 -7.20 -19.24
CA PRO A 240 9.62 -6.94 -18.28
C PRO A 240 8.49 -7.96 -18.40
N LEU A 241 8.01 -8.43 -17.25
CA LEU A 241 6.80 -9.22 -17.12
C LEU A 241 5.60 -8.28 -17.08
N ASP A 242 4.85 -8.23 -18.18
CA ASP A 242 3.51 -7.65 -18.17
C ASP A 242 2.60 -8.62 -17.39
N LEU A 243 2.28 -8.28 -16.14
CA LEU A 243 1.45 -9.10 -15.28
C LEU A 243 0.04 -9.16 -15.86
N ARG A 244 -0.53 -10.36 -15.92
CA ARG A 244 -1.89 -10.58 -16.42
C ARG A 244 -2.94 -10.40 -15.33
N LEU A 245 -4.21 -10.31 -15.73
CA LEU A 245 -5.34 -10.50 -14.82
C LEU A 245 -5.44 -11.96 -14.37
N LEU A 246 -6.14 -12.20 -13.26
CA LEU A 246 -6.47 -13.54 -12.81
C LEU A 246 -7.37 -14.25 -13.83
N ARG A 247 -7.11 -15.54 -14.06
CA ARG A 247 -7.96 -16.42 -14.85
C ARG A 247 -9.28 -16.62 -14.09
N PRO A 248 -10.41 -16.89 -14.76
CA PRO A 248 -11.72 -17.04 -14.10
C PRO A 248 -11.73 -18.01 -12.90
N LYS A 249 -10.96 -19.11 -12.99
CA LYS A 249 -10.81 -20.07 -11.88
C LYS A 249 -10.05 -19.49 -10.69
N GLU A 250 -8.95 -18.79 -10.94
CA GLU A 250 -8.16 -18.12 -9.91
C GLU A 250 -8.96 -16.98 -9.26
N SER A 251 -9.76 -16.25 -10.05
CA SER A 251 -10.65 -15.20 -9.57
C SER A 251 -11.70 -15.74 -8.61
N TRP A 252 -12.34 -16.86 -8.96
CA TRP A 252 -13.28 -17.53 -8.08
C TRP A 252 -12.61 -18.04 -6.81
N GLU A 253 -11.44 -18.69 -6.93
CA GLU A 253 -10.71 -19.21 -5.77
C GLU A 253 -10.28 -18.09 -4.81
N LEU A 254 -9.84 -16.93 -5.32
CA LEU A 254 -9.53 -15.77 -4.49
C LEU A 254 -10.76 -15.27 -3.73
N LEU A 255 -11.88 -15.10 -4.43
CA LEU A 255 -13.14 -14.64 -3.83
C LEU A 255 -13.67 -15.64 -2.80
N GLU A 256 -13.62 -16.93 -3.11
CA GLU A 256 -14.08 -18.01 -2.23
C GLU A 256 -13.27 -18.01 -0.93
N LYS A 257 -11.95 -18.02 -1.01
CA LYS A 257 -11.08 -17.95 0.18
C LYS A 257 -11.29 -16.66 0.95
N ARG A 258 -11.53 -15.54 0.27
CA ARG A 258 -11.78 -14.26 0.93
C ARG A 258 -13.09 -14.25 1.73
N VAL A 259 -14.14 -14.90 1.22
CA VAL A 259 -15.46 -14.91 1.84
C VAL A 259 -15.60 -16.01 2.91
N PHE A 260 -15.02 -17.19 2.66
CA PHE A 260 -15.22 -18.38 3.49
C PHE A 260 -13.97 -18.81 4.27
N GLY A 261 -12.81 -18.24 3.99
CA GLY A 261 -11.55 -18.65 4.61
C GLY A 261 -11.19 -20.09 4.23
N GLU A 262 -11.06 -20.95 5.25
CA GLU A 262 -10.84 -22.39 5.08
C GLU A 262 -12.15 -23.19 4.98
N GLU A 263 -13.31 -22.57 5.21
CA GLU A 263 -14.61 -23.24 5.10
C GLU A 263 -14.99 -23.42 3.61
N PRO A 264 -15.64 -24.55 3.25
CA PRO A 264 -16.16 -24.72 1.90
C PRO A 264 -17.34 -23.78 1.64
N CYS A 265 -17.42 -23.24 0.42
CA CYS A 265 -18.59 -22.50 -0.03
C CYS A 265 -19.83 -23.42 -0.11
N PRO A 266 -20.99 -23.02 0.44
CA PRO A 266 -22.25 -23.75 0.25
C PRO A 266 -22.63 -23.83 -1.24
N ASP A 267 -23.10 -25.00 -1.70
CA ASP A 267 -23.44 -25.25 -3.11
C ASP A 267 -24.44 -24.23 -3.68
N GLU A 268 -25.37 -23.76 -2.84
CA GLU A 268 -26.38 -22.75 -3.18
C GLU A 268 -25.77 -21.39 -3.57
N LEU A 269 -24.62 -21.04 -2.98
CA LEU A 269 -23.95 -19.76 -3.21
C LEU A 269 -22.88 -19.82 -4.30
N LYS A 270 -22.46 -21.02 -4.70
CA LYS A 270 -21.36 -21.22 -5.65
C LYS A 270 -21.63 -20.54 -6.99
N HIS A 271 -22.81 -20.76 -7.57
CA HIS A 271 -23.14 -20.22 -8.88
C HIS A 271 -23.25 -18.68 -8.89
N VAL A 272 -23.85 -18.07 -7.85
CA VAL A 272 -23.90 -16.61 -7.74
C VAL A 272 -22.51 -16.03 -7.45
N GLY A 273 -21.71 -16.70 -6.64
CA GLY A 273 -20.33 -16.33 -6.37
C GLY A 273 -19.44 -16.36 -7.60
N GLU A 274 -19.51 -17.41 -8.42
CA GLU A 274 -18.77 -17.49 -9.69
C GLU A 274 -19.16 -16.36 -10.65
N LYS A 275 -20.44 -15.98 -10.69
CA LYS A 275 -20.90 -14.82 -11.48
C LYS A 275 -20.32 -13.50 -10.96
N ILE A 276 -20.21 -13.33 -9.65
CA ILE A 276 -19.58 -12.15 -9.04
C ILE A 276 -18.11 -12.09 -9.44
N ALA A 277 -17.38 -13.21 -9.29
CA ALA A 277 -15.96 -13.28 -9.66
C ALA A 277 -15.74 -12.98 -11.15
N GLN A 278 -16.62 -13.45 -12.03
CA GLN A 278 -16.60 -13.12 -13.45
C GLN A 278 -16.81 -11.62 -13.71
N LYS A 279 -17.72 -10.96 -12.97
CA LYS A 279 -17.95 -9.51 -13.09
C LYS A 279 -16.81 -8.65 -12.55
N CYS A 280 -15.96 -9.20 -11.68
CA CYS A 280 -14.74 -8.53 -11.22
C CYS A 280 -13.58 -8.62 -12.24
N ASP A 281 -13.79 -9.27 -13.39
CA ASP A 281 -12.87 -9.33 -14.55
C ASP A 281 -11.40 -9.66 -14.18
N GLY A 282 -11.22 -10.46 -13.13
CA GLY A 282 -9.90 -10.95 -12.72
C GLY A 282 -8.96 -9.94 -12.07
N LEU A 283 -9.43 -8.75 -11.65
CA LEU A 283 -8.60 -7.81 -10.90
C LEU A 283 -8.56 -8.18 -9.40
N PRO A 284 -7.41 -8.58 -8.82
CA PRO A 284 -7.31 -9.04 -7.43
C PRO A 284 -7.87 -8.05 -6.40
N LEU A 285 -7.54 -6.76 -6.51
CA LEU A 285 -8.02 -5.74 -5.58
C LEU A 285 -9.55 -5.65 -5.55
N VAL A 286 -10.20 -5.78 -6.70
CA VAL A 286 -11.67 -5.70 -6.78
C VAL A 286 -12.31 -6.95 -6.21
N LEU A 287 -11.77 -8.12 -6.53
CA LEU A 287 -12.21 -9.39 -5.95
C LEU A 287 -12.11 -9.35 -4.43
N ASP A 288 -11.01 -8.82 -3.89
CA ASP A 288 -10.80 -8.69 -2.46
C ASP A 288 -11.80 -7.74 -1.78
N LEU A 289 -11.99 -6.55 -2.36
CA LEU A 289 -12.95 -5.55 -1.90
C LEU A 289 -14.40 -6.09 -1.89
N ILE A 290 -14.81 -6.73 -2.99
CA ILE A 290 -16.14 -7.33 -3.11
C ILE A 290 -16.30 -8.53 -2.19
N GLY A 291 -15.26 -9.36 -2.04
CA GLY A 291 -15.22 -10.43 -1.06
C GLY A 291 -15.43 -9.91 0.36
N GLY A 292 -14.78 -8.81 0.73
CA GLY A 292 -14.99 -8.13 2.01
C GLY A 292 -16.41 -7.58 2.20
N VAL A 293 -17.04 -7.04 1.16
CA VAL A 293 -18.45 -6.61 1.22
C VAL A 293 -19.39 -7.80 1.42
N ILE A 294 -19.16 -8.89 0.70
CA ILE A 294 -20.02 -10.08 0.72
C ILE A 294 -19.84 -10.88 2.01
N SER A 295 -18.63 -10.96 2.57
CA SER A 295 -18.37 -11.68 3.82
C SER A 295 -19.13 -11.12 5.02
N ARG A 296 -19.53 -9.83 4.96
CA ARG A 296 -20.37 -9.17 5.98
C ARG A 296 -21.87 -9.35 5.75
N LYS A 297 -22.30 -9.89 4.61
CA LYS A 297 -23.71 -10.17 4.32
C LYS A 297 -24.08 -11.56 4.82
N GLU A 298 -25.37 -11.76 5.11
CA GLU A 298 -25.87 -13.11 5.37
C GLU A 298 -25.63 -14.00 4.14
N LYS A 299 -25.30 -15.27 4.39
CA LYS A 299 -25.04 -16.32 3.39
C LYS A 299 -26.33 -16.74 2.66
N LYS A 300 -26.99 -15.80 1.95
CA LYS A 300 -28.24 -15.97 1.21
C LYS A 300 -28.06 -15.53 -0.25
N GLU A 301 -28.50 -16.37 -1.18
CA GLU A 301 -28.34 -16.12 -2.63
C GLU A 301 -28.95 -14.77 -3.07
N ALA A 302 -30.12 -14.41 -2.55
CA ALA A 302 -30.80 -13.15 -2.90
C ALA A 302 -29.93 -11.90 -2.62
N LEU A 303 -29.20 -11.89 -1.49
CA LEU A 303 -28.33 -10.76 -1.12
C LEU A 303 -27.07 -10.69 -1.99
N TRP A 304 -26.59 -11.83 -2.48
CA TRP A 304 -25.46 -11.89 -3.42
C TRP A 304 -25.89 -11.45 -4.83
N LEU A 305 -27.12 -11.76 -5.23
CA LEU A 305 -27.70 -11.28 -6.48
C LEU A 305 -27.85 -9.75 -6.50
N GLU A 306 -28.14 -9.11 -5.37
CA GLU A 306 -28.10 -7.65 -5.27
C GLU A 306 -26.71 -7.10 -5.61
N VAL A 307 -25.65 -7.74 -5.10
CA VAL A 307 -24.25 -7.36 -5.42
C VAL A 307 -23.99 -7.55 -6.91
N VAL A 308 -24.41 -8.68 -7.50
CA VAL A 308 -24.32 -8.89 -8.96
C VAL A 308 -24.99 -7.77 -9.73
N ASN A 309 -26.18 -7.32 -9.31
CA ASN A 309 -26.93 -6.28 -10.01
C ASN A 309 -26.26 -4.90 -9.90
N ASN A 310 -25.63 -4.61 -8.75
CA ASN A 310 -24.91 -3.35 -8.51
C ASN A 310 -23.54 -3.30 -9.20
N LEU A 311 -22.93 -4.45 -9.47
CA LEU A 311 -21.71 -4.58 -10.27
C LEU A 311 -22.01 -4.40 -11.78
N SER A 312 -22.48 -3.23 -12.22
CA SER A 312 -22.71 -2.99 -13.67
C SER A 312 -21.48 -3.37 -14.52
N SER A 313 -21.64 -3.59 -15.83
CA SER A 313 -20.59 -4.11 -16.72
C SER A 313 -19.39 -3.17 -16.85
N PHE A 314 -18.51 -3.15 -15.85
CA PHE A 314 -17.26 -2.41 -15.86
C PHE A 314 -16.21 -3.27 -16.55
N ILE A 315 -15.48 -2.66 -17.49
CA ILE A 315 -14.30 -3.27 -18.11
C ILE A 315 -13.15 -2.42 -17.60
N PHE A 316 -12.29 -2.94 -16.72
CA PHE A 316 -11.22 -2.17 -16.08
C PHE A 316 -10.22 -1.64 -17.11
N LYS A 317 -10.45 -0.42 -17.58
CA LYS A 317 -9.61 0.26 -18.58
C LYS A 317 -8.72 1.31 -17.94
N ASP A 318 -9.08 1.85 -16.77
CA ASP A 318 -8.33 2.90 -16.10
C ASP A 318 -8.46 2.91 -14.56
N GLU A 319 -7.71 3.81 -13.92
CA GLU A 319 -7.70 3.99 -12.45
C GLU A 319 -9.04 4.54 -11.92
N GLU A 320 -9.79 5.29 -12.73
CA GLU A 320 -11.07 5.91 -12.32
C GLU A 320 -12.13 4.84 -12.06
N GLU A 321 -12.14 3.77 -12.87
CA GLU A 321 -13.02 2.63 -12.66
C GLU A 321 -12.68 1.83 -11.41
N VAL A 322 -11.39 1.68 -11.07
CA VAL A 322 -10.96 1.06 -9.80
C VAL A 322 -11.46 1.88 -8.61
N MET A 323 -11.43 3.20 -8.70
CA MET A 323 -11.91 4.08 -7.63
C MET A 323 -13.43 3.94 -7.36
N LYS A 324 -14.24 3.58 -8.36
CA LYS A 324 -15.67 3.29 -8.15
C LYS A 324 -15.89 2.10 -7.22
N PHE A 325 -15.00 1.10 -7.25
CA PHE A 325 -15.06 -0.06 -6.35
C PHE A 325 -14.59 0.27 -4.94
N VAL A 326 -13.56 1.12 -4.82
CA VAL A 326 -13.14 1.65 -3.52
C VAL A 326 -14.30 2.43 -2.89
N GLN A 327 -14.98 3.28 -3.68
CA GLN A 327 -16.17 4.01 -3.23
C GLN A 327 -17.30 3.06 -2.81
N LEU A 328 -17.64 2.06 -3.63
CA LEU A 328 -18.67 1.08 -3.28
C LEU A 328 -18.36 0.38 -1.96
N SER A 329 -17.10 0.01 -1.76
CA SER A 329 -16.64 -0.65 -0.52
C SER A 329 -16.75 0.29 0.68
N TYR A 330 -16.40 1.56 0.48
CA TYR A 330 -16.53 2.62 1.48
C TYR A 330 -18.00 2.88 1.86
N ASP A 331 -18.92 2.91 0.88
CA ASP A 331 -20.35 3.13 1.12
C ASP A 331 -20.97 2.02 1.98
N HIS A 332 -20.44 0.79 1.86
CA HIS A 332 -20.82 -0.39 2.64
C HIS A 332 -20.12 -0.49 4.01
N LEU A 333 -19.22 0.44 4.37
CA LEU A 333 -18.70 0.52 5.73
C LEU A 333 -19.79 1.01 6.69
N SER A 334 -19.74 0.53 7.93
CA SER A 334 -20.59 1.06 9.00
C SER A 334 -20.26 2.54 9.26
N ASP A 335 -21.27 3.32 9.68
CA ASP A 335 -21.13 4.78 9.79
C ASP A 335 -20.03 5.21 10.77
N HIS A 336 -19.73 4.41 11.78
CA HIS A 336 -18.64 4.68 12.72
C HIS A 336 -17.24 4.39 12.14
N LEU A 337 -17.12 3.58 11.08
CA LEU A 337 -15.84 3.27 10.41
C LEU A 337 -15.48 4.28 9.33
N LYS A 338 -16.46 4.91 8.69
CA LYS A 338 -16.24 5.90 7.62
C LYS A 338 -15.29 7.04 8.03
N PRO A 339 -15.49 7.74 9.17
CA PRO A 339 -14.56 8.77 9.62
C PRO A 339 -13.16 8.23 9.96
N ARG A 340 -13.07 7.00 10.49
CA ARG A 340 -11.79 6.33 10.83
C ARG A 340 -10.99 6.00 9.57
N PHE A 341 -11.65 5.54 8.52
CA PHE A 341 -11.03 5.32 7.21
C PHE A 341 -10.53 6.62 6.61
N LEU A 342 -11.35 7.68 6.60
CA LEU A 342 -10.94 9.00 6.10
C LEU A 342 -9.77 9.58 6.91
N TYR A 343 -9.69 9.30 8.21
CA TYR A 343 -8.55 9.71 9.03
C TYR A 343 -7.21 9.17 8.49
N LEU A 344 -7.20 7.98 7.89
CA LEU A 344 -5.98 7.40 7.31
C LEU A 344 -5.46 8.22 6.12
N ALA A 345 -6.33 8.96 5.42
CA ALA A 345 -5.91 9.85 4.34
C ALA A 345 -5.07 11.06 4.83
N SER A 346 -5.00 11.28 6.15
CA SER A 346 -4.12 12.32 6.74
C SER A 346 -2.64 11.91 6.81
N TYR A 347 -2.34 10.62 6.67
CA TYR A 347 -0.97 10.09 6.65
C TYR A 347 -0.34 10.18 5.27
N PHE A 348 0.99 10.12 5.23
CA PHE A 348 1.68 10.04 3.94
C PHE A 348 1.45 8.66 3.30
N LYS A 349 1.48 8.64 1.97
CA LYS A 349 1.36 7.40 1.20
C LYS A 349 2.49 6.45 1.61
N ASP A 350 2.14 5.18 1.85
CA ASP A 350 3.07 4.10 2.22
C ASP A 350 3.81 4.34 3.56
N GLU A 351 3.30 5.22 4.43
CA GLU A 351 3.83 5.44 5.79
C GLU A 351 3.45 4.29 6.74
N ASP A 352 4.44 3.77 7.49
CA ASP A 352 4.20 2.78 8.53
C ASP A 352 3.45 3.41 9.73
N ILE A 353 2.15 3.13 9.83
CA ILE A 353 1.33 3.63 10.94
C ILE A 353 1.38 2.65 12.11
N LYS A 354 1.90 3.10 13.25
CA LYS A 354 1.82 2.33 14.50
C LYS A 354 0.37 2.26 14.98
N ILE A 355 -0.23 1.06 15.00
CA ILE A 355 -1.61 0.82 15.47
C ILE A 355 -1.85 1.41 16.86
N SER A 356 -0.87 1.33 17.78
CA SER A 356 -1.00 1.91 19.12
C SER A 356 -1.14 3.43 19.11
N LYS A 357 -0.46 4.12 18.19
CA LYS A 357 -0.57 5.57 17.99
C LYS A 357 -1.92 5.90 17.37
N LEU A 358 -2.37 5.12 16.40
CA LEU A 358 -3.67 5.29 15.75
C LEU A 358 -4.82 5.11 16.74
N LYS A 359 -4.76 4.09 17.60
CA LYS A 359 -5.70 3.87 18.72
C LYS A 359 -5.83 5.11 19.60
N TYR A 360 -4.69 5.65 20.04
CA TYR A 360 -4.66 6.84 20.89
C TYR A 360 -5.28 8.05 20.19
N LEU A 361 -4.91 8.30 18.92
CA LEU A 361 -5.41 9.43 18.15
C LEU A 361 -6.92 9.34 17.91
N TRP A 362 -7.42 8.17 17.52
CA TRP A 362 -8.86 7.98 17.34
C TRP A 362 -9.65 8.15 18.64
N SER A 363 -9.10 7.76 19.79
CA SER A 363 -9.73 8.03 21.09
C SER A 363 -9.72 9.53 21.45
N ASP A 364 -8.62 10.24 21.22
CA ASP A 364 -8.48 11.69 21.52
C ASP A 364 -9.41 12.55 20.64
N GLU A 365 -9.60 12.14 19.38
CA GLU A 365 -10.47 12.77 18.38
C GLU A 365 -11.96 12.35 18.53
N GLY A 366 -12.30 11.52 19.52
CA GLY A 366 -13.68 11.07 19.76
C GLY A 366 -14.24 10.09 18.72
N LEU A 367 -13.37 9.47 17.91
CA LEU A 367 -13.73 8.49 16.88
C LEU A 367 -13.97 7.07 17.46
N VAL A 368 -13.61 6.83 18.72
CA VAL A 368 -13.77 5.55 19.43
C VAL A 368 -14.34 5.81 20.83
N GLU A 369 -15.45 5.16 21.20
CA GLU A 369 -15.97 5.22 22.57
C GLU A 369 -15.08 4.44 23.56
N PRO A 370 -15.00 4.82 24.85
CA PRO A 370 -14.13 4.16 25.84
C PRO A 370 -14.38 2.65 26.03
N THR A 371 -15.59 2.18 25.71
CA THR A 371 -16.01 0.76 25.76
C THR A 371 -15.60 -0.05 24.52
N ASP A 372 -15.19 0.62 23.44
CA ASP A 372 -14.95 0.05 22.11
C ASP A 372 -13.46 -0.23 21.82
N LEU A 373 -12.63 -0.38 22.85
CA LEU A 373 -11.22 -0.80 22.67
C LEU A 373 -11.07 -2.17 21.98
N LYS A 374 -12.14 -3.00 21.97
CA LYS A 374 -12.25 -4.22 21.16
C LYS A 374 -12.55 -3.95 19.67
N SER A 375 -13.20 -2.83 19.33
CA SER A 375 -13.57 -2.46 17.94
C SER A 375 -12.37 -2.04 17.08
N VAL A 376 -11.23 -1.70 17.69
CA VAL A 376 -10.04 -1.34 16.90
C VAL A 376 -9.37 -2.56 16.30
N GLU A 377 -9.56 -3.74 16.91
CA GLU A 377 -9.19 -5.03 16.30
C GLU A 377 -10.09 -5.33 15.10
N GLU A 378 -11.40 -5.09 15.19
CA GLU A 378 -12.34 -5.16 14.06
C GLU A 378 -12.05 -4.13 12.96
N VAL A 379 -11.51 -2.95 13.30
CA VAL A 379 -11.09 -1.96 12.29
C VAL A 379 -9.81 -2.43 11.57
N THR A 380 -8.87 -3.04 12.28
CA THR A 380 -7.69 -3.66 11.64
C THR A 380 -8.04 -4.92 10.85
N GLU A 381 -8.99 -5.73 11.30
CA GLU A 381 -9.46 -6.92 10.55
C GLU A 381 -10.40 -6.51 9.40
N GLY A 382 -11.13 -5.40 9.51
CA GLY A 382 -12.04 -4.90 8.49
C GLY A 382 -11.38 -4.01 7.42
N LEU A 383 -10.24 -3.38 7.74
CA LEU A 383 -9.44 -2.56 6.81
C LEU A 383 -8.17 -3.25 6.31
N CYS A 384 -7.62 -4.22 7.04
CA CYS A 384 -6.41 -4.97 6.65
C CYS A 384 -6.66 -6.47 6.39
N GLY A 385 -7.85 -6.98 6.68
CA GLY A 385 -8.21 -8.37 6.36
C GLY A 385 -8.62 -8.50 4.91
#